data_AF-A0A644ZKZ8-F1
#
_entry.id   AF-A0A644ZKZ8-F1
#
_cell.length_a   1.000
_cell.length_b   1.000
_cell.length_c   1.000
_cell.angle_alpha   90.00
_cell.angle_beta   90.00
_cell.angle_gamma   90.00
#
_symmetry.space_group_name_H-M   'P 1'
#
loop_
_entity.id
_entity.type
_entity.pdbx_description
1 polymer ?
#
loop_
_entity_poly.entity_id
_entity_poly.type
_entity_poly.pdbx_seq_one_letter_code
_entity_poly.pdbx_strand_id
1 'polypeptide(L)'
;MGTEEESIKRVQSYEQVVLEGKLKAEQQGLSDLKVYCHAMQVYLAKDLGLQIAGTFGPAPVSAAQIAEVAKGGYDLIIDNIHNPIAGPLLEVSPASKLVVWRNFPSDGAHKSLERMVQANIKELLR
;
A
#
# COMPACT_ATOMS: atom_id res chain seq x y z
N MET A 1 -12.58 1.78 -29.67
CA MET A 1 -11.14 1.98 -29.98
C MET A 1 -10.67 3.07 -29.04
N GLY A 2 -9.56 2.88 -28.31
CA GLY A 2 -9.08 3.91 -27.39
C GLY A 2 -8.52 5.09 -28.15
N THR A 3 -9.13 6.27 -28.02
CA THR A 3 -8.56 7.52 -28.54
C THR A 3 -7.57 8.12 -27.54
N GLU A 4 -6.71 9.03 -28.00
CA GLU A 4 -5.84 9.81 -27.12
C GLU A 4 -6.65 10.60 -26.09
N GLU A 5 -7.74 11.23 -26.52
CA GLU A 5 -8.65 11.97 -25.63
C GLU A 5 -9.26 11.08 -24.53
N GLU A 6 -9.70 9.87 -24.88
CA GLU A 6 -10.21 8.89 -23.90
C GLU A 6 -9.10 8.37 -22.98
N SER A 7 -7.85 8.31 -23.45
CA SER A 7 -6.70 7.97 -22.62
C SER A 7 -6.43 9.05 -21.58
N ILE A 8 -6.40 10.32 -22.00
CA ILE A 8 -6.18 11.48 -21.11
C ILE A 8 -7.24 11.53 -20.01
N LYS A 9 -8.52 11.38 -20.37
CA LYS A 9 -9.63 11.36 -19.38
C LYS A 9 -9.46 10.24 -18.35
N ARG A 10 -8.96 9.06 -18.77
CA ARG A 10 -8.73 7.93 -17.87
C ARG A 10 -7.54 8.16 -16.94
N VAL A 11 -6.46 8.76 -17.44
CA VAL A 11 -5.31 9.13 -16.61
C VAL A 11 -5.72 10.16 -15.56
N GLN A 12 -6.43 11.22 -15.97
CA GLN A 12 -6.94 12.24 -15.04
C GLN A 12 -7.85 11.65 -13.95
N SER A 13 -8.74 10.73 -14.33
CA SER A 13 -9.61 10.02 -13.38
C SER A 13 -8.79 9.22 -12.35
N TYR A 14 -7.76 8.51 -12.82
CA TYR A 14 -6.86 7.75 -11.94
C TYR A 14 -6.07 8.65 -11.00
N GLU A 15 -5.49 9.74 -11.51
CA GLU A 15 -4.75 10.72 -10.71
C GLU A 15 -5.63 11.32 -9.60
N GLN A 16 -6.88 11.67 -9.94
CA GLN A 16 -7.85 12.20 -8.99
C GLN A 16 -8.15 11.21 -7.86
N VAL A 17 -8.29 9.92 -8.17
CA VAL A 17 -8.48 8.87 -7.16
C VAL A 17 -7.32 8.80 -6.17
N VAL A 18 -6.08 8.86 -6.67
CA VAL A 18 -4.88 8.82 -5.82
C VAL A 18 -4.79 10.08 -4.96
N LEU A 19 -5.04 11.26 -5.54
CA LEU A 19 -5.03 12.53 -4.82
C LEU A 19 -6.07 12.57 -3.70
N GLU A 20 -7.30 12.15 -3.97
CA GLU A 20 -8.34 12.04 -2.94
C GLU A 20 -7.99 11.02 -1.86
N GLY A 21 -7.36 9.90 -2.24
CA GLY A 21 -6.86 8.91 -1.32
C GLY A 21 -5.82 9.49 -0.36
N LYS A 22 -4.85 10.22 -0.90
CA LYS A 22 -3.82 10.94 -0.13
C LYS A 22 -4.44 11.92 0.86
N LEU A 23 -5.35 12.79 0.40
CA LEU A 23 -6.00 13.77 1.27
C LEU A 23 -6.77 13.10 2.42
N LYS A 24 -7.43 11.97 2.17
CA LYS A 24 -8.12 11.20 3.21
C LYS A 24 -7.15 10.55 4.20
N ALA A 25 -6.04 10.01 3.70
CA ALA A 25 -4.98 9.45 4.55
C ALA A 25 -4.38 10.53 5.48
N GLU A 26 -4.10 11.72 4.94
CA GLU A 26 -3.65 12.89 5.71
C GLU A 26 -4.67 13.32 6.76
N GLN A 27 -5.96 13.43 6.39
CA GLN A 27 -7.04 13.79 7.33
C GLN A 27 -7.21 12.80 8.49
N GLN A 28 -6.86 11.53 8.28
CA GLN A 28 -6.87 10.50 9.31
C GLN A 28 -5.54 10.38 10.08
N GLY A 29 -4.56 11.25 9.80
CA GLY A 29 -3.23 11.20 10.43
C GLY A 29 -2.38 10.00 10.00
N LEU A 30 -2.73 9.32 8.90
CA LEU A 30 -1.99 8.14 8.43
C LEU A 30 -0.62 8.52 7.85
N SER A 31 -0.45 9.76 7.41
CA SER A 31 0.81 10.27 6.87
C SER A 31 1.93 10.38 7.90
N ASP A 32 1.59 10.47 9.19
CA ASP A 32 2.55 10.55 10.29
C ASP A 32 2.95 9.17 10.83
N LEU A 33 2.30 8.10 10.35
CA LEU A 33 2.56 6.73 10.78
C LEU A 33 3.84 6.19 10.14
N LYS A 34 4.67 5.52 10.94
CA LYS A 34 5.84 4.80 10.45
C LYS A 34 5.41 3.48 9.82
N VAL A 35 5.55 3.40 8.50
CA VAL A 35 5.11 2.25 7.71
C VAL A 35 6.26 1.32 7.36
N TYR A 36 6.10 0.02 7.61
CA TYR A 36 6.94 -1.04 7.06
C TYR A 36 6.20 -1.69 5.87
N CYS A 37 6.69 -1.49 4.65
CA CYS A 37 5.91 -1.74 3.43
C CYS A 37 6.51 -2.84 2.56
N HIS A 38 5.68 -3.76 2.07
CA HIS A 38 6.10 -4.74 1.07
C HIS A 38 6.60 -4.00 -0.19
N ALA A 39 7.75 -4.40 -0.75
CA ALA A 39 8.47 -3.68 -1.79
C ALA A 39 7.61 -3.34 -3.03
N MET A 40 6.71 -4.25 -3.40
CA MET A 40 5.78 -4.08 -4.52
C MET A 40 4.63 -3.07 -4.27
N GLN A 41 4.43 -2.62 -3.04
CA GLN A 41 3.37 -1.68 -2.63
C GLN A 41 3.89 -0.27 -2.35
N VAL A 42 5.22 -0.09 -2.32
CA VAL A 42 5.88 1.15 -1.87
C VAL A 42 5.45 2.37 -2.69
N TYR A 43 5.28 2.24 -4.00
CA TYR A 43 4.94 3.39 -4.86
C TYR A 43 3.55 3.92 -4.58
N LEU A 44 2.53 3.04 -4.53
CA LEU A 44 1.18 3.45 -4.15
C LEU A 44 1.16 4.05 -2.74
N ALA A 45 1.89 3.48 -1.79
CA ALA A 45 1.97 4.01 -0.43
C ALA A 45 2.58 5.41 -0.38
N LYS A 46 3.64 5.68 -1.16
CA LYS A 46 4.24 7.00 -1.29
C LYS A 46 3.30 8.00 -1.96
N ASP A 47 2.61 7.59 -3.01
CA ASP A 47 1.64 8.44 -3.72
C ASP A 47 0.46 8.84 -2.81
N LEU A 48 0.09 7.96 -1.87
CA LEU A 48 -0.90 8.21 -0.83
C LEU A 48 -0.36 9.03 0.36
N GLY A 49 0.90 9.46 0.31
CA GLY A 49 1.50 10.34 1.33
C GLY A 49 1.92 9.62 2.61
N LEU A 50 2.17 8.30 2.59
CA LEU A 50 2.60 7.53 3.76
C LEU A 50 4.11 7.63 3.99
N GLN A 51 4.53 7.68 5.26
CA GLN A 51 5.94 7.67 5.64
C GLN A 51 6.50 6.22 5.65
N ILE A 52 7.16 5.83 4.56
CA ILE A 52 7.84 4.53 4.48
C ILE A 52 9.13 4.55 5.29
N ALA A 53 9.09 3.91 6.45
CA ALA A 53 10.21 3.79 7.38
C ALA A 53 11.06 2.52 7.14
N GLY A 54 10.53 1.54 6.41
CA GLY A 54 11.28 0.36 5.99
C GLY A 54 10.53 -0.48 4.97
N THR A 55 11.22 -1.46 4.38
CA THR A 55 10.67 -2.27 3.30
C THR A 55 11.08 -3.73 3.39
N PHE A 56 10.19 -4.64 2.96
CA PHE A 56 10.44 -6.08 2.90
C PHE A 56 9.89 -6.73 1.64
N GLY A 57 10.24 -7.99 1.39
CA GLY A 57 9.82 -8.69 0.18
C GLY A 57 10.57 -8.26 -1.09
N PRO A 58 10.34 -8.94 -2.23
CA PRO A 58 9.44 -10.09 -2.38
C PRO A 58 10.04 -11.40 -1.83
N ALA A 59 11.35 -11.44 -1.56
CA ALA A 59 11.97 -12.58 -0.89
C ALA A 59 11.43 -12.76 0.55
N PRO A 60 11.52 -13.96 1.13
CA PRO A 60 11.16 -14.18 2.53
C PRO A 60 11.81 -13.16 3.45
N VAL A 61 11.10 -12.77 4.50
CA VAL A 61 11.60 -11.83 5.51
C VAL A 61 12.86 -12.41 6.15
N SER A 62 13.93 -11.62 6.15
CA SER A 62 15.20 -12.02 6.76
C SER A 62 15.19 -11.85 8.28
N ALA A 63 16.07 -12.58 8.98
CA ALA A 63 16.27 -12.42 10.41
C ALA A 63 16.65 -10.98 10.80
N ALA A 64 17.39 -10.27 9.94
CA ALA A 64 17.76 -8.86 10.17
C ALA A 64 16.54 -7.94 10.16
N GLN A 65 15.59 -8.15 9.24
CA GLN A 65 14.35 -7.38 9.16
C GLN A 65 13.41 -7.70 10.34
N ILE A 66 13.34 -8.98 10.75
CA ILE A 66 12.59 -9.36 11.96
C ILE A 66 13.19 -8.65 13.18
N ALA A 67 14.52 -8.67 13.33
CA ALA A 67 15.20 -8.01 14.44
C ALA A 67 15.06 -6.47 14.40
N GLU A 68 14.96 -5.87 13.22
CA GLU A 68 14.66 -4.45 13.04
C GLU A 68 13.25 -4.13 13.54
N VAL A 69 12.24 -4.85 13.05
CA VAL A 69 10.83 -4.66 13.42
C VAL A 69 10.58 -4.97 14.89
N ALA A 70 11.27 -5.95 15.47
CA ALA A 70 11.21 -6.29 16.90
C ALA A 70 11.68 -5.16 17.83
N LYS A 71 12.49 -4.20 17.33
CA LYS A 71 12.85 -2.99 18.11
C LYS A 71 11.66 -2.04 18.27
N GLY A 72 10.58 -2.26 17.52
CA GLY A 72 9.36 -1.49 17.55
C GLY A 72 9.45 -0.18 16.78
N GLY A 73 8.40 0.65 16.94
CA GLY A 73 8.31 1.96 16.30
C GLY A 73 7.69 1.94 14.90
N TYR A 74 7.05 0.84 14.48
CA TYR A 74 6.21 0.81 13.29
C TYR A 74 4.74 0.77 13.69
N ASP A 75 3.96 1.68 13.15
CA ASP A 75 2.52 1.77 13.42
C ASP A 75 1.72 0.91 12.45
N LEU A 76 2.24 0.75 11.22
CA LEU A 76 1.54 0.09 10.12
C LEU A 76 2.49 -0.83 9.35
N ILE A 77 2.01 -2.03 9.05
CA ILE A 77 2.63 -2.97 8.11
C ILE A 77 1.72 -3.11 6.90
N ILE A 78 2.24 -2.84 5.71
CA ILE A 78 1.53 -3.06 4.44
C ILE A 78 2.09 -4.32 3.78
N ASP A 79 1.29 -5.37 3.71
CA ASP A 79 1.65 -6.63 3.05
C ASP A 79 0.95 -6.78 1.68
N ASN A 80 1.35 -7.78 0.91
CA ASN A 80 0.79 -8.10 -0.38
C ASN A 80 -0.01 -9.40 -0.33
N ILE A 81 -1.29 -9.36 -0.68
CA ILE A 81 -2.16 -10.55 -0.71
C ILE A 81 -1.65 -11.66 -1.64
N HIS A 82 -0.87 -11.31 -2.67
CA HIS A 82 -0.30 -12.28 -3.61
C HIS A 82 1.00 -12.92 -3.10
N ASN A 83 1.62 -12.33 -2.08
CA ASN A 83 2.83 -12.83 -1.44
C ASN A 83 2.79 -12.47 0.05
N PRO A 84 1.88 -13.07 0.84
CA PRO A 84 1.65 -12.68 2.22
C PRO A 84 2.78 -13.22 3.10
N ILE A 85 3.78 -12.39 3.36
CA ILE A 85 5.01 -12.78 4.08
C ILE A 85 5.26 -11.94 5.33
N ALA A 86 4.33 -11.06 5.73
CA ALA A 86 4.47 -10.24 6.93
C ALA A 86 4.26 -11.02 8.24
N GLY A 87 3.85 -12.29 8.21
CA GLY A 87 3.57 -13.11 9.40
C GLY A 87 4.63 -13.00 10.50
N PRO A 88 5.92 -13.26 10.20
CA PRO A 88 6.99 -13.13 11.20
C PRO A 88 7.17 -11.72 11.77
N LEU A 89 6.82 -10.68 11.00
CA LEU A 89 6.90 -9.28 11.46
C LEU A 89 5.79 -8.96 12.47
N LEU A 90 4.59 -9.52 12.28
CA LEU A 90 3.44 -9.34 13.16
C LEU A 90 3.64 -10.04 14.52
N GLU A 91 4.35 -11.18 14.52
CA GLU A 91 4.68 -11.89 15.77
C GLU A 91 5.57 -11.04 16.69
N VAL A 92 6.51 -10.28 16.11
CA VAL A 92 7.45 -9.45 16.88
C VAL A 92 7.00 -7.99 17.02
N SER A 93 5.96 -7.56 16.30
CA SER A 93 5.34 -6.25 16.42
C SER A 93 3.80 -6.34 16.47
N PRO A 94 3.25 -6.94 17.54
CA PRO A 94 1.80 -7.19 17.67
C PRO A 94 0.95 -5.92 17.79
N ALA A 95 1.57 -4.77 18.07
CA ALA A 95 0.89 -3.47 18.12
C ALA A 95 0.72 -2.81 16.74
N SER A 96 1.50 -3.23 15.74
CA SER A 96 1.39 -2.68 14.39
C SER A 96 0.08 -3.14 13.74
N LYS A 97 -0.64 -2.20 13.11
CA LYS A 97 -1.79 -2.53 12.28
C LYS A 97 -1.32 -3.20 10.99
N LEU A 98 -2.03 -4.23 10.55
CA LEU A 98 -1.82 -4.84 9.23
C LEU A 98 -2.81 -4.27 8.21
N VAL A 99 -2.30 -3.85 7.06
CA VAL A 99 -3.08 -3.58 5.85
C VAL A 99 -2.57 -4.52 4.76
N VAL A 100 -3.48 -5.17 4.04
CA VAL A 100 -3.11 -6.10 2.97
C VAL A 100 -3.61 -5.55 1.64
N TRP A 101 -2.68 -5.28 0.75
CA TRP A 101 -2.96 -4.73 -0.58
C TRP A 101 -2.78 -5.75 -1.69
N ARG A 102 -3.31 -5.40 -2.85
CA ARG A 102 -3.27 -6.20 -4.06
C ARG A 102 -2.44 -5.52 -5.16
N ASN A 103 -1.72 -6.33 -5.93
CA ASN A 103 -1.04 -5.92 -7.17
C ASN A 103 -2.01 -5.87 -8.36
N PHE A 104 -1.65 -5.08 -9.36
CA PHE A 104 -2.34 -5.12 -10.65
C PHE A 104 -1.85 -6.32 -11.48
N PRO A 105 -2.72 -6.98 -12.28
CA PRO A 105 -4.17 -6.79 -12.37
C PRO A 105 -4.94 -7.51 -11.27
N SER A 106 -6.02 -6.87 -10.78
CA SER A 106 -6.99 -7.53 -9.88
C SER A 106 -8.06 -8.33 -10.63
N ASP A 107 -8.44 -7.86 -11.82
CA ASP A 107 -9.32 -8.51 -12.78
C ASP A 107 -9.00 -8.03 -14.21
N GLY A 108 -9.58 -8.70 -15.22
CA GLY A 108 -9.40 -8.36 -16.64
C GLY A 108 -10.40 -7.34 -17.20
N ALA A 109 -11.23 -6.71 -16.35
CA ALA A 109 -12.29 -5.83 -16.81
C ALA A 109 -11.82 -4.38 -16.99
N HIS A 110 -12.65 -3.55 -17.62
CA HIS A 110 -12.37 -2.12 -17.78
C HIS A 110 -12.17 -1.43 -16.42
N LYS A 111 -11.31 -0.40 -16.40
CA LYS A 111 -10.94 0.36 -15.18
C LYS A 111 -10.38 -0.52 -14.05
N SER A 112 -9.82 -1.70 -14.35
CA SER A 112 -9.31 -2.61 -13.33
C SER A 112 -8.21 -1.99 -12.45
N LEU A 113 -7.34 -1.13 -13.02
CA LEU A 113 -6.32 -0.42 -12.25
C LEU A 113 -6.92 0.58 -11.25
N GLU A 114 -7.81 1.46 -11.71
CA GLU A 114 -8.50 2.45 -10.87
C GLU A 114 -9.27 1.76 -9.74
N ARG A 115 -10.03 0.70 -10.06
CA ARG A 115 -10.79 -0.07 -9.07
C ARG A 115 -9.89 -0.78 -8.06
N MET A 116 -8.75 -1.33 -8.49
CA MET A 116 -7.77 -1.93 -7.59
C MET A 116 -7.19 -0.89 -6.63
N VAL A 117 -6.81 0.29 -7.13
CA VAL A 117 -6.30 1.38 -6.27
C VAL A 117 -7.36 1.85 -5.28
N GLN A 118 -8.61 2.02 -5.71
CA GLN A 118 -9.73 2.35 -4.82
C GLN A 118 -9.92 1.31 -3.72
N ALA A 119 -9.79 0.02 -4.05
CA ALA A 119 -9.88 -1.06 -3.07
C ALA A 119 -8.72 -1.01 -2.05
N ASN A 120 -7.49 -0.82 -2.51
CA ASN A 120 -6.33 -0.68 -1.61
C ASN A 120 -6.47 0.56 -0.70
N ILE A 121 -6.92 1.71 -1.23
CA ILE A 121 -7.21 2.92 -0.44
C ILE A 121 -8.28 2.63 0.61
N LYS A 122 -9.35 1.91 0.25
CA LYS A 122 -10.40 1.54 1.19
C LYS A 122 -9.86 0.67 2.34
N GLU A 123 -8.99 -0.30 2.07
CA GLU A 123 -8.36 -1.12 3.11
C GLU A 123 -7.42 -0.30 4.01
N LEU A 124 -6.74 0.70 3.45
CA LEU A 124 -5.89 1.61 4.23
C LEU A 124 -6.70 2.43 5.26
N LEU A 125 -7.85 2.97 4.83
CA LEU A 125 -8.69 3.90 5.59
C LEU A 125 -9.66 3.21 6.56
N ARG A 126 -9.70 1.88 6.59
CA ARG A 126 -10.58 1.08 7.46
C ARG A 126 -10.05 1.01 8.88
#